data_AF-H3GDE0-F1
#
_entry.id   AF-H3GDE0-F1
#
_cell.length_a   1.000
_cell.length_b   1.000
_cell.length_c   1.000
_cell.angle_alpha   90.00
_cell.angle_beta   90.00
_cell.angle_gamma   90.00
#
_symmetry.space_group_name_H-M   'P 1'
#
loop_
_entity.id
_entity.type
_entity.pdbx_description
1 polymer ?
#
loop_
_entity_poly.entity_id
_entity_poly.type
_entity_poly.pdbx_seq_one_letter_code
_entity_poly.pdbx_strand_id
1 'polypeptide(L)'
;MASRSRSSPKARKVSTASLLHLHGSSWLLVALLAITAATFVRDPAALQLAVRRVLLRTNWTSAFHQQDADAAVNCADAHQYLTDIMAVKGFHVLCVETTATEVLKVTGFKDGMHTNSSVETTTDLEAFTHAVEDEMLQIAKPSDEHAREFKQPPAYFTPDGERLEKSIAVFQNRIMFLFEGGQFIWPGVRIGHKTIVKDTFGQGDLMMETISMTPLVFSVEEFLRDDEIDIILQLSMPHLAPSGVTLQDGHEDRPATDWRTSTTYWLDSSSHPVVQDIDKRTADLVKVPISHQESVQVLRYEPTQHYDQHLDYFSAEHHRHSPDVLKMIEYGHKNRMITVFWYMSDVAAGGHTNFARAGGLPPPRSNKDCTQGTSVAPKKRKVVVFYSMLPNGEGDPMSLHAGCAVEGGIKLSGNKWVWNKPRSESD
;
A
#
# COMPACT_ATOMS: atom_id res chain seq x y z
N MET A 1 25.00 19.41 97.83
CA MET A 1 24.23 18.42 97.06
C MET A 1 22.91 19.04 96.61
N ALA A 2 22.52 18.73 95.37
CA ALA A 2 21.22 18.95 94.73
C ALA A 2 20.82 20.39 94.33
N SER A 3 20.91 20.67 93.02
CA SER A 3 20.47 21.90 92.35
C SER A 3 19.13 21.70 91.63
N ARG A 4 18.24 22.70 91.80
CA ARG A 4 17.40 23.45 90.81
C ARG A 4 16.68 22.69 89.68
N SER A 5 15.55 23.12 89.12
CA SER A 5 14.39 23.98 89.45
C SER A 5 13.54 24.02 88.16
N ARG A 6 12.21 23.86 88.27
CA ARG A 6 11.08 24.25 87.38
C ARG A 6 11.30 24.54 85.88
N SER A 7 10.40 24.03 85.03
CA SER A 7 9.61 24.86 84.08
C SER A 7 8.55 24.08 83.28
N SER A 8 7.48 24.81 82.94
CA SER A 8 6.24 24.47 82.23
C SER A 8 6.39 24.56 80.69
N PRO A 9 5.36 24.22 79.89
CA PRO A 9 5.51 23.60 78.56
C PRO A 9 5.66 24.60 77.40
N LYS A 10 6.39 24.19 76.35
CA LYS A 10 6.46 24.89 75.05
C LYS A 10 5.67 24.17 73.97
N ALA A 11 4.93 24.98 73.22
CA ALA A 11 4.18 24.67 72.02
C ALA A 11 5.03 23.98 70.93
N ARG A 12 4.43 23.01 70.25
CA ARG A 12 5.04 22.20 69.19
C ARG A 12 4.90 22.94 67.86
N LYS A 13 6.04 23.29 67.24
CA LYS A 13 6.13 23.77 65.86
C LYS A 13 6.09 22.59 64.88
N VAL A 14 5.44 22.89 63.77
CA VAL A 14 5.37 22.26 62.44
C VAL A 14 6.53 21.33 62.09
N SER A 15 6.18 20.12 61.62
CA SER A 15 7.03 19.24 60.80
C SER A 15 6.21 18.80 59.59
N THR A 16 6.79 19.06 58.42
CA THR A 16 6.38 18.63 57.08
C THR A 16 6.48 17.11 56.93
N ALA A 17 5.46 16.47 56.37
CA ALA A 17 5.51 15.07 55.93
C ALA A 17 4.73 14.88 54.62
N SER A 18 5.49 14.49 53.59
CA SER A 18 5.16 13.79 52.34
C SER A 18 3.78 13.91 51.70
N LEU A 19 3.77 14.53 50.51
CA LEU A 19 2.86 14.11 49.42
C LEU A 19 3.27 12.72 48.93
N LEU A 20 2.36 11.75 49.07
CA LEU A 20 2.37 10.53 48.28
C LEU A 20 1.67 10.82 46.94
N HIS A 21 2.41 10.71 45.84
CA HIS A 21 1.86 10.64 44.50
C HIS A 21 1.07 9.34 44.33
N LEU A 22 -0.24 9.43 44.11
CA LEU A 22 -1.01 8.34 43.51
C LEU A 22 -0.95 8.48 41.98
N HIS A 23 -0.12 7.66 41.33
CA HIS A 23 -0.35 7.23 39.95
C HIS A 23 -1.31 6.04 39.98
N GLY A 24 -2.48 6.16 39.35
CA GLY A 24 -3.42 5.04 39.25
C GLY A 24 -4.88 5.38 38.93
N SER A 25 -5.19 6.58 38.45
CA SER A 25 -6.58 7.08 38.32
C SER A 25 -7.23 6.93 36.94
N SER A 26 -6.59 6.28 35.95
CA SER A 26 -7.20 6.12 34.62
C SER A 26 -8.07 4.86 34.48
N TRP A 27 -7.70 3.75 35.13
CA TRP A 27 -8.43 2.48 35.00
C TRP A 27 -9.79 2.48 35.71
N LEU A 28 -9.88 3.17 36.85
CA LEU A 28 -11.14 3.30 37.59
C LEU A 28 -12.18 4.13 36.83
N LEU A 29 -11.75 5.19 36.14
CA LEU A 29 -12.62 6.02 35.30
C LEU A 29 -13.11 5.27 34.05
N VAL A 30 -12.24 4.48 33.40
CA VAL A 30 -12.60 3.62 32.27
C VAL A 30 -13.56 2.51 32.69
N ALA A 31 -13.33 1.87 33.85
CA ALA A 31 -14.21 0.84 34.37
C ALA A 31 -15.61 1.39 34.73
N LEU A 32 -15.69 2.57 35.35
CA LEU A 32 -16.96 3.22 35.67
C LEU A 32 -17.75 3.63 34.41
N LEU A 33 -17.09 4.15 33.38
CA LEU A 33 -17.72 4.50 32.10
C LEU A 33 -18.24 3.25 31.36
N ALA A 34 -17.47 2.16 31.33
CA ALA A 34 -17.87 0.89 30.74
C ALA A 34 -19.10 0.27 31.44
N ILE A 35 -19.16 0.35 32.78
CA ILE A 35 -20.30 -0.15 33.56
C ILE A 35 -21.55 0.69 33.30
N THR A 36 -21.43 2.02 33.20
CA THR A 36 -22.59 2.88 32.87
C THR A 36 -23.13 2.64 31.46
N ALA A 37 -22.27 2.41 30.47
CA ALA A 37 -22.69 2.09 29.09
C ALA A 37 -23.35 0.70 28.98
N ALA A 38 -22.87 -0.29 29.73
CA ALA A 38 -23.42 -1.65 29.75
C ALA A 38 -24.82 -1.73 30.39
N THR A 39 -25.15 -0.82 31.31
CA THR A 39 -26.46 -0.83 32.00
C THR A 39 -27.60 -0.15 31.23
N PHE A 40 -27.30 0.67 30.20
CA PHE A 40 -28.32 1.45 29.48
C PHE A 40 -28.49 1.10 27.99
N VAL A 41 -27.68 0.20 27.43
CA VAL A 41 -27.76 -0.17 26.02
C VAL A 41 -28.27 -1.60 25.87
N ARG A 42 -29.54 -1.74 25.44
CA ARG A 42 -30.20 -3.03 25.16
C ARG A 42 -29.78 -3.68 23.83
N ASP A 43 -28.93 -3.02 23.05
CA ASP A 43 -28.50 -3.46 21.71
C ASP A 43 -26.95 -3.54 21.61
N PRO A 44 -26.37 -4.75 21.53
CA PRO A 44 -24.93 -4.94 21.39
C PRO A 44 -24.31 -4.23 20.18
N ALA A 45 -25.06 -4.06 19.08
CA ALA A 45 -24.57 -3.42 17.86
C ALA A 45 -24.43 -1.89 18.05
N ALA A 46 -25.36 -1.28 18.79
CA ALA A 46 -25.29 0.15 19.13
C ALA A 46 -24.12 0.46 20.07
N LEU A 47 -23.79 -0.45 20.99
CA LEU A 47 -22.62 -0.32 21.87
C LEU A 47 -21.31 -0.39 21.07
N GLN A 48 -21.18 -1.34 20.14
CA GLN A 48 -20.01 -1.41 19.26
C GLN A 48 -19.86 -0.15 18.41
N LEU A 49 -20.95 0.38 17.86
CA LEU A 49 -20.92 1.61 17.07
C LEU A 49 -20.56 2.84 17.90
N ALA A 50 -21.05 2.93 19.14
CA ALA A 50 -20.74 4.03 20.06
C ALA A 50 -19.29 3.98 20.53
N VAL A 51 -18.78 2.81 20.92
CA VAL A 51 -17.37 2.60 21.29
C VAL A 51 -16.47 2.93 20.09
N ARG A 52 -16.83 2.51 18.88
CA ARG A 52 -16.09 2.82 17.65
C ARG A 52 -16.10 4.31 17.33
N ARG A 53 -17.22 5.02 17.53
CA ARG A 53 -17.30 6.48 17.37
C ARG A 53 -16.48 7.23 18.42
N VAL A 54 -16.39 6.72 19.65
CA VAL A 54 -15.54 7.31 20.69
C VAL A 54 -14.07 7.09 20.33
N LEU A 55 -13.67 5.87 19.94
CA LEU A 55 -12.32 5.55 19.48
C LEU A 55 -11.89 6.36 18.25
N LEU A 56 -12.81 6.63 17.32
CA LEU A 56 -12.55 7.48 16.14
C LEU A 56 -12.51 8.98 16.46
N ARG A 57 -13.16 9.43 17.54
CA ARG A 57 -13.16 10.85 17.97
C ARG A 57 -12.00 11.18 18.90
N THR A 58 -11.51 10.19 19.63
CA THR A 58 -10.32 10.34 20.45
C THR A 58 -9.11 10.05 19.57
N ASN A 59 -8.32 11.08 19.27
CA ASN A 59 -7.12 11.02 18.45
C ASN A 59 -6.00 10.23 19.17
N TRP A 60 -6.18 8.91 19.33
CA TRP A 60 -5.24 7.99 20.01
C TRP A 60 -4.29 7.31 19.03
N THR A 61 -4.34 7.64 17.74
CA THR A 61 -3.40 7.13 16.73
C THR A 61 -2.00 7.74 16.89
N SER A 62 -1.88 8.90 17.54
CA SER A 62 -0.57 9.50 17.85
C SER A 62 0.13 8.90 19.07
N ALA A 63 -0.52 8.03 19.86
CA ALA A 63 0.04 7.50 21.10
C ALA A 63 0.69 6.10 20.97
N PHE A 64 0.53 5.40 19.84
CA PHE A 64 0.97 4.00 19.71
C PHE A 64 2.04 3.73 18.65
N HIS A 65 2.42 4.73 17.84
CA HIS A 65 3.56 4.64 16.91
C HIS A 65 4.51 5.84 17.01
N GLN A 66 4.69 6.37 18.22
CA GLN A 66 5.91 7.09 18.52
C GLN A 66 6.99 6.02 18.75
N GLN A 67 7.61 5.57 17.66
CA GLN A 67 8.94 4.98 17.76
C GLN A 67 9.76 6.02 18.50
N ASP A 68 10.19 5.69 19.73
CA ASP A 68 10.94 6.61 20.58
C ASP A 68 12.05 7.22 19.73
N ALA A 69 11.95 8.53 19.45
CA ALA A 69 12.97 9.24 18.68
C ALA A 69 14.36 9.12 19.35
N ASP A 70 14.37 8.70 20.62
CA ASP A 70 15.53 8.45 21.47
C ASP A 70 16.09 7.02 21.38
N ALA A 71 15.38 6.07 20.75
CA ALA A 71 15.90 4.71 20.55
C ALA A 71 16.88 4.67 19.38
N ALA A 72 18.11 4.20 19.63
CA ALA A 72 19.12 4.07 18.60
C ALA A 72 18.66 3.11 17.48
N VAL A 73 18.76 3.55 16.23
CA VAL A 73 18.50 2.70 15.06
C VAL A 73 19.71 1.84 14.73
N ASN A 74 19.48 0.59 14.32
CA ASN A 74 20.53 -0.27 13.81
C ASN A 74 20.43 -0.34 12.28
N CYS A 75 21.35 0.32 11.56
CA CYS A 75 21.33 0.32 10.10
C CYS A 75 21.58 -1.05 9.46
N ALA A 76 22.10 -2.04 10.20
CA ALA A 76 22.18 -3.41 9.71
C ALA A 76 20.79 -4.03 9.47
N ASP A 77 19.75 -3.55 10.17
CA ASP A 77 18.38 -4.03 9.99
C ASP A 77 17.80 -3.61 8.63
N ALA A 78 18.40 -2.65 7.93
CA ALA A 78 17.98 -2.24 6.60
C ALA A 78 18.14 -3.38 5.57
N HIS A 79 19.10 -4.30 5.79
CA HIS A 79 19.37 -5.41 4.88
C HIS A 79 18.18 -6.34 4.64
N GLN A 80 17.19 -6.37 5.54
CA GLN A 80 15.99 -7.19 5.36
C GLN A 80 15.08 -6.70 4.22
N TYR A 81 15.25 -5.45 3.78
CA TYR A 81 14.44 -4.80 2.73
C TYR A 81 15.14 -4.75 1.37
N LEU A 82 16.38 -5.23 1.29
CA LEU A 82 17.23 -5.12 0.12
C LEU A 82 17.15 -6.36 -0.77
N THR A 83 17.56 -6.21 -2.02
CA THR A 83 17.62 -7.28 -3.02
C THR A 83 19.05 -7.50 -3.49
N ASP A 84 19.40 -8.77 -3.67
CA ASP A 84 20.65 -9.22 -4.33
C ASP A 84 20.44 -9.55 -5.81
N ILE A 85 19.19 -9.50 -6.30
CA ILE A 85 18.83 -10.00 -7.63
C ILE A 85 19.01 -8.91 -8.68
N MET A 86 18.35 -7.77 -8.49
CA MET A 86 18.34 -6.69 -9.47
C MET A 86 17.92 -5.37 -8.85
N ALA A 87 18.51 -4.29 -9.35
CA ALA A 87 18.19 -2.93 -8.97
C ALA A 87 16.72 -2.60 -9.31
N VAL A 88 16.02 -1.99 -8.36
CA VAL A 88 14.64 -1.52 -8.52
C VAL A 88 14.66 -0.01 -8.68
N LYS A 89 14.61 0.45 -9.93
CA LYS A 89 14.76 1.87 -10.30
C LYS A 89 13.80 2.78 -9.52
N GLY A 90 14.37 3.71 -8.76
CA GLY A 90 13.64 4.75 -8.01
C GLY A 90 13.13 4.34 -6.64
N PHE A 91 13.53 3.17 -6.13
CA PHE A 91 13.30 2.74 -4.75
C PHE A 91 14.62 2.77 -3.98
N HIS A 92 14.65 3.46 -2.84
CA HIS A 92 15.86 3.56 -2.02
C HIS A 92 15.53 3.27 -0.57
N VAL A 93 16.46 2.63 0.15
CA VAL A 93 16.37 2.46 1.60
C VAL A 93 17.37 3.40 2.25
N LEU A 94 16.92 4.16 3.24
CA LEU A 94 17.73 5.09 4.00
C LEU A 94 17.72 4.66 5.46
N CYS A 95 18.89 4.69 6.10
CA CYS A 95 19.01 4.64 7.54
C CYS A 95 19.62 5.95 8.04
N VAL A 96 18.96 6.63 8.96
CA VAL A 96 19.40 7.92 9.49
C VAL A 96 19.74 7.77 10.96
N GLU A 97 21.00 7.98 11.30
CA GLU A 97 21.53 7.98 12.66
C GLU A 97 21.75 9.43 13.13
N THR A 98 21.24 9.79 14.29
CA THR A 98 21.54 11.09 14.91
C THR A 98 22.79 10.96 15.75
N THR A 99 23.81 11.76 15.44
CA THR A 99 25.07 11.77 16.20
C THR A 99 25.00 12.72 17.40
N ALA A 100 25.96 12.62 18.31
CA ALA A 100 26.02 13.43 19.53
C ALA A 100 26.19 14.96 19.28
N THR A 101 26.44 15.39 18.05
CA THR A 101 26.68 16.79 17.67
C THR A 101 25.55 17.38 16.80
N GLU A 102 24.33 16.83 16.86
CA GLU A 102 23.20 17.25 15.99
C GLU A 102 23.48 17.11 14.48
N VAL A 103 24.47 16.30 14.11
CA VAL A 103 24.75 15.91 12.72
C VAL A 103 24.02 14.61 12.44
N LEU A 104 23.39 14.51 11.28
CA LEU A 104 22.76 13.30 10.78
C LEU A 104 23.74 12.53 9.91
N LYS A 105 23.96 11.26 10.24
CA LYS A 105 24.66 10.33 9.36
C LYS A 105 23.62 9.50 8.63
N VAL A 106 23.60 9.61 7.31
CA VAL A 106 22.65 8.89 6.46
C VAL A 106 23.40 7.80 5.71
N THR A 107 22.98 6.55 5.88
CA THR A 107 23.42 5.44 5.01
C THR A 107 22.31 5.15 4.01
N GLY A 108 22.62 5.30 2.72
CA GLY A 108 21.67 5.10 1.62
C GLY A 108 21.99 3.86 0.80
N PHE A 109 20.97 3.07 0.51
CA PHE A 109 20.99 1.89 -0.34
C PHE A 109 20.19 2.21 -1.61
N LYS A 110 20.92 2.51 -2.69
CA LYS A 110 20.31 2.98 -3.94
C LYS A 110 19.67 1.82 -4.70
N ASP A 111 18.49 2.05 -5.27
CA ASP A 111 17.73 1.06 -6.07
C ASP A 111 17.46 -0.26 -5.32
N GLY A 112 17.36 -0.20 -3.98
CA GLY A 112 17.17 -1.34 -3.10
C GLY A 112 18.35 -2.33 -3.04
N MET A 113 19.53 -1.96 -3.55
CA MET A 113 20.71 -2.83 -3.60
C MET A 113 21.50 -2.83 -2.29
N HIS A 114 22.24 -3.91 -2.01
CA HIS A 114 23.13 -3.99 -0.83
C HIS A 114 24.30 -3.00 -0.84
N THR A 115 24.75 -2.56 -2.01
CA THR A 115 25.78 -1.52 -2.12
C THR A 115 25.23 -0.21 -1.56
N ASN A 116 25.94 0.37 -0.59
CA ASN A 116 25.55 1.61 0.05
C ASN A 116 26.57 2.72 -0.15
N SER A 117 26.11 3.93 0.11
CA SER A 117 26.92 5.13 0.32
C SER A 117 26.49 5.78 1.64
N SER A 118 27.31 6.68 2.16
CA SER A 118 26.93 7.45 3.35
C SER A 118 27.32 8.89 3.22
N VAL A 119 26.50 9.76 3.80
CA VAL A 119 26.69 11.21 3.82
C VAL A 119 26.38 11.75 5.21
N GLU A 120 27.12 12.77 5.63
CA GLU A 120 26.80 13.54 6.83
C GLU A 120 26.10 14.84 6.43
N THR A 121 25.02 15.18 7.10
CA THR A 121 24.24 16.41 6.85
C THR A 121 23.71 16.98 8.15
N THR A 122 23.20 18.20 8.10
CA THR A 122 22.66 18.90 9.28
C THR A 122 21.18 18.57 9.49
N THR A 123 20.59 19.08 10.57
CA THR A 123 19.14 19.00 10.78
C THR A 123 18.34 20.02 9.97
N ASP A 124 18.96 20.69 8.99
CA ASP A 124 18.27 21.52 8.03
C ASP A 124 17.70 20.66 6.88
N LEU A 125 16.42 20.83 6.59
CA LEU A 125 15.73 19.97 5.63
C LEU A 125 16.20 20.16 4.18
N GLU A 126 16.58 21.39 3.81
CA GLU A 126 17.09 21.68 2.47
C GLU A 126 18.48 21.08 2.28
N ALA A 127 19.37 21.27 3.26
CA ALA A 127 20.68 20.64 3.29
C ALA A 127 20.59 19.11 3.29
N PHE A 128 19.66 18.52 4.06
CA PHE A 128 19.40 17.08 4.04
C PHE A 128 18.94 16.62 2.66
N THR A 129 17.94 17.30 2.09
CA THR A 129 17.39 16.97 0.77
C THR A 129 18.46 17.03 -0.30
N HIS A 130 19.29 18.07 -0.30
CA HIS A 130 20.38 18.21 -1.26
C HIS A 130 21.43 17.10 -1.11
N ALA A 131 21.92 16.87 0.10
CA ALA A 131 22.93 15.83 0.37
C ALA A 131 22.42 14.42 0.03
N VAL A 132 21.16 14.12 0.33
CA VAL A 132 20.58 12.78 0.17
C VAL A 132 20.04 12.57 -1.25
N GLU A 133 19.12 13.43 -1.72
CA GLU A 133 18.42 13.26 -3.00
C GLU A 133 19.33 13.63 -4.18
N ASP A 134 20.00 14.79 -4.15
CA ASP A 134 20.78 15.30 -5.28
C ASP A 134 22.20 14.68 -5.34
N GLU A 135 22.92 14.60 -4.21
CA GLU A 135 24.33 14.16 -4.21
C GLU A 135 24.48 12.64 -4.03
N MET A 136 23.93 12.08 -2.96
CA MET A 136 24.10 10.67 -2.60
C MET A 136 23.32 9.73 -3.53
N LEU A 137 22.03 10.00 -3.75
CA LEU A 137 21.15 9.18 -4.59
C LEU A 137 21.16 9.61 -6.05
N GLN A 138 21.52 10.85 -6.36
CA GLN A 138 21.55 11.38 -7.73
C GLN A 138 20.20 11.27 -8.43
N ILE A 139 19.13 11.63 -7.73
CA ILE A 139 17.77 11.58 -8.26
C ILE A 139 17.66 12.59 -9.41
N ALA A 140 17.19 12.12 -10.56
CA ALA A 140 17.09 12.95 -11.75
C ALA A 140 15.99 14.01 -11.60
N LYS A 141 16.35 15.28 -11.84
CA LYS A 141 15.40 16.38 -11.89
C LYS A 141 14.53 16.26 -13.15
N PRO A 142 13.25 16.68 -13.11
CA PRO A 142 12.36 16.61 -14.27
C PRO A 142 12.94 17.35 -15.49
N SER A 143 12.99 16.67 -16.64
CA SER A 143 13.69 17.15 -17.85
C SER A 143 12.83 17.98 -18.80
N ASP A 144 11.52 17.75 -18.84
CA ASP A 144 10.57 18.41 -19.73
C ASP A 144 9.47 19.17 -18.98
N GLU A 145 8.59 19.86 -19.71
CA GLU A 145 7.50 20.66 -19.14
C GLU A 145 6.46 19.80 -18.42
N HIS A 146 6.00 18.70 -19.03
CA HIS A 146 5.02 17.81 -18.42
C HIS A 146 5.58 17.13 -17.17
N ALA A 147 6.85 16.71 -17.19
CA ALA A 147 7.49 16.15 -16.02
C ALA A 147 7.62 17.20 -14.89
N ARG A 148 7.90 18.46 -15.21
CA ARG A 148 7.96 19.54 -14.20
C ARG A 148 6.59 19.87 -13.61
N GLU A 149 5.54 19.77 -14.41
CA GLU A 149 4.17 20.09 -13.98
C GLU A 149 3.50 18.92 -13.25
N PHE A 150 3.64 17.70 -13.76
CA PHE A 150 2.83 16.56 -13.35
C PHE A 150 3.61 15.46 -12.63
N LYS A 151 4.94 15.34 -12.73
CA LYS A 151 5.65 14.27 -12.00
C LYS A 151 5.47 14.48 -10.49
N GLN A 152 5.09 13.42 -9.78
CA GLN A 152 5.04 13.46 -8.32
C GLN A 152 6.46 13.64 -7.75
N PRO A 153 6.65 14.48 -6.73
CA PRO A 153 7.94 14.61 -6.08
C PRO A 153 8.29 13.33 -5.30
N PRO A 154 9.58 13.08 -5.02
CA PRO A 154 9.99 11.99 -4.14
C PRO A 154 9.30 12.07 -2.78
N ALA A 155 8.94 10.92 -2.23
CA ALA A 155 8.29 10.82 -0.93
C ALA A 155 8.91 9.72 -0.06
N TYR A 156 8.80 9.94 1.25
CA TYR A 156 9.41 9.11 2.29
C TYR A 156 8.35 8.28 3.00
N PHE A 157 8.67 7.04 3.32
CA PHE A 157 7.73 6.12 3.97
C PHE A 157 8.42 5.27 5.05
N THR A 158 7.67 4.85 6.05
CA THR A 158 8.12 3.78 6.95
C THR A 158 8.16 2.44 6.21
N PRO A 159 8.89 1.44 6.74
CA PRO A 159 8.85 0.09 6.18
C PRO A 159 7.47 -0.56 6.15
N ASP A 160 6.55 -0.12 7.03
CA ASP A 160 5.16 -0.59 7.10
C ASP A 160 4.21 0.18 6.14
N GLY A 161 4.76 1.14 5.38
CA GLY A 161 4.04 1.87 4.32
C GLY A 161 3.31 3.13 4.76
N GLU A 162 3.62 3.67 5.94
CA GLU A 162 3.11 4.98 6.37
C GLU A 162 3.90 6.10 5.68
N ARG A 163 3.22 7.05 5.05
CA ARG A 163 3.85 8.22 4.44
C ARG A 163 4.36 9.17 5.52
N LEU A 164 5.65 9.49 5.48
CA LEU A 164 6.28 10.40 6.42
C LEU A 164 6.10 11.86 5.97
N GLU A 165 5.84 12.73 6.94
CA GLU A 165 5.99 14.17 6.72
C GLU A 165 7.47 14.48 6.42
N LYS A 166 7.71 15.33 5.43
CA LYS A 166 9.07 15.72 5.04
C LYS A 166 9.64 16.69 6.09
N SER A 167 10.07 16.12 7.22
CA SER A 167 10.55 16.82 8.42
C SER A 167 11.67 16.02 9.07
N ILE A 168 12.76 16.71 9.45
CA ILE A 168 13.91 16.06 10.07
C ILE A 168 13.57 15.38 11.39
N ALA A 169 12.68 15.99 12.19
CA ALA A 169 12.25 15.40 13.46
C ALA A 169 11.61 14.00 13.27
N VAL A 170 11.03 13.73 12.10
CA VAL A 170 10.41 12.44 11.75
C VAL A 170 11.44 11.43 11.22
N PHE A 171 12.53 11.94 10.61
CA PHE A 171 13.55 11.13 9.95
C PHE A 171 14.64 10.61 10.89
N GLN A 172 14.83 11.25 12.05
CA GLN A 172 15.88 10.88 12.99
C GLN A 172 15.74 9.45 13.51
N ASN A 173 16.88 8.76 13.64
CA ASN A 173 17.00 7.42 14.23
C ASN A 173 16.01 6.40 13.64
N ARG A 174 15.96 6.33 12.30
CA ARG A 174 14.95 5.55 11.58
C ARG A 174 15.50 4.92 10.30
N ILE A 175 14.95 3.75 9.97
CA ILE A 175 14.97 3.20 8.62
C ILE A 175 13.71 3.65 7.89
N MET A 176 13.88 4.22 6.70
CA MET A 176 12.78 4.68 5.86
C MET A 176 13.05 4.36 4.39
N PHE A 177 11.99 4.34 3.61
CA PHE A 177 12.05 4.17 2.17
C PHE A 177 11.85 5.52 1.49
N LEU A 178 12.54 5.72 0.38
CA LEU A 178 12.34 6.84 -0.53
C LEU A 178 11.89 6.29 -1.88
N PHE A 179 10.77 6.79 -2.38
CA PHE A 179 10.25 6.48 -3.71
C PHE A 179 10.26 7.73 -4.56
N GLU A 180 11.02 7.71 -5.67
CA GLU A 180 11.16 8.84 -6.58
C GLU A 180 9.83 9.29 -7.22
N GLY A 181 8.89 8.35 -7.41
CA GLY A 181 7.56 8.56 -7.97
C GLY A 181 6.49 8.93 -6.92
N GLY A 182 6.90 9.16 -5.67
CA GLY A 182 6.05 9.74 -4.62
C GLY A 182 5.02 8.81 -3.98
N GLN A 183 4.98 7.52 -4.38
CA GLN A 183 4.02 6.53 -3.88
C GLN A 183 4.71 5.29 -3.35
N PHE A 184 4.11 4.69 -2.32
CA PHE A 184 4.61 3.47 -1.72
C PHE A 184 4.43 2.27 -2.65
N ILE A 185 5.47 1.45 -2.75
CA ILE A 185 5.48 0.14 -3.41
C ILE A 185 6.15 -0.83 -2.45
N TRP A 186 5.54 -1.98 -2.20
CA TRP A 186 6.15 -2.99 -1.34
C TRP A 186 7.51 -3.47 -1.90
N PRO A 187 8.57 -3.56 -1.09
CA PRO A 187 9.83 -4.16 -1.55
C PRO A 187 9.64 -5.64 -1.87
N GLY A 188 10.05 -6.07 -3.07
CA GLY A 188 9.98 -7.49 -3.46
C GLY A 188 10.99 -8.38 -2.74
N VAL A 189 12.15 -7.83 -2.35
CA VAL A 189 13.31 -8.50 -1.73
C VAL A 189 13.88 -9.64 -2.58
N ARG A 190 13.13 -10.75 -2.71
CA ARG A 190 13.41 -11.90 -3.57
C ARG A 190 12.16 -12.74 -3.76
N ILE A 191 12.12 -13.55 -4.82
CA ILE A 191 11.05 -14.54 -5.03
C ILE A 191 10.94 -15.47 -3.81
N GLY A 192 9.71 -15.72 -3.35
CA GLY A 192 9.40 -16.49 -2.15
C GLY A 192 9.58 -15.75 -0.83
N HIS A 193 10.04 -14.48 -0.85
CA HIS A 193 10.04 -13.64 0.35
C HIS A 193 8.61 -13.43 0.84
N LYS A 194 8.45 -13.36 2.15
CA LYS A 194 7.16 -13.24 2.83
C LYS A 194 7.14 -12.01 3.71
N THR A 195 6.19 -11.13 3.43
CA THR A 195 5.93 -9.89 4.17
C THR A 195 4.58 -10.02 4.88
N ILE A 196 4.54 -9.69 6.16
CA ILE A 196 3.28 -9.64 6.92
C ILE A 196 2.71 -8.23 6.78
N VAL A 197 1.53 -8.11 6.19
CA VAL A 197 0.74 -6.88 6.20
C VAL A 197 -0.18 -6.92 7.41
N LYS A 198 0.20 -6.18 8.44
CA LYS A 198 -0.48 -6.18 9.74
C LYS A 198 -1.83 -5.46 9.68
N ASP A 199 -2.75 -5.92 10.53
CA ASP A 199 -4.01 -5.23 10.85
C ASP A 199 -4.88 -4.88 9.63
N THR A 200 -4.87 -5.71 8.59
CA THR A 200 -5.65 -5.48 7.37
C THR A 200 -7.15 -5.55 7.67
N PHE A 201 -7.91 -4.53 7.25
CA PHE A 201 -9.32 -4.38 7.58
C PHE A 201 -10.15 -5.65 7.33
N GLY A 202 -10.78 -6.17 8.38
CA GLY A 202 -11.69 -7.31 8.32
C GLY A 202 -11.04 -8.68 8.10
N GLN A 203 -9.70 -8.77 8.10
CA GLN A 203 -8.93 -10.03 8.01
C GLN A 203 -7.85 -10.17 9.09
N GLY A 204 -7.30 -9.06 9.60
CA GLY A 204 -6.12 -9.08 10.48
C GLY A 204 -4.84 -9.17 9.66
N ASP A 205 -3.87 -9.95 10.13
CA ASP A 205 -2.58 -10.08 9.46
C ASP A 205 -2.72 -10.90 8.16
N LEU A 206 -2.25 -10.34 7.05
CA LEU A 206 -2.17 -11.02 5.77
C LEU A 206 -0.71 -11.33 5.41
N MET A 207 -0.45 -12.55 4.96
CA MET A 207 0.87 -12.96 4.47
C MET A 207 0.96 -12.72 2.97
N MET A 208 1.86 -11.84 2.56
CA MET A 208 2.12 -11.53 1.17
C MET A 208 3.43 -12.16 0.72
N GLU A 209 3.38 -12.97 -0.35
CA GLU A 209 4.55 -13.67 -0.89
C GLU A 209 4.95 -13.10 -2.26
N THR A 210 6.23 -12.80 -2.44
CA THR A 210 6.78 -12.34 -3.72
C THR A 210 6.81 -13.48 -4.74
N ILE A 211 6.09 -13.33 -5.84
CA ILE A 211 6.01 -14.31 -6.92
C ILE A 211 6.94 -13.95 -8.09
N SER A 212 7.15 -12.67 -8.33
CA SER A 212 8.05 -12.17 -9.36
C SER A 212 8.66 -10.83 -8.95
N MET A 213 9.92 -10.60 -9.35
CA MET A 213 10.62 -9.32 -9.16
C MET A 213 10.53 -8.41 -10.39
N THR A 214 10.22 -8.96 -11.57
CA THR A 214 10.06 -8.21 -12.82
C THR A 214 9.02 -8.92 -13.67
N PRO A 215 7.80 -8.38 -13.84
CA PRO A 215 7.27 -7.26 -13.06
C PRO A 215 7.18 -7.65 -11.57
N LEU A 216 7.00 -6.68 -10.70
CA LEU A 216 6.79 -6.95 -9.28
C LEU A 216 5.38 -7.53 -9.08
N VAL A 217 5.31 -8.78 -8.63
CA VAL A 217 4.06 -9.52 -8.42
C VAL A 217 4.11 -10.19 -7.06
N PHE A 218 3.05 -10.00 -6.29
CA PHE A 218 2.81 -10.66 -5.02
C PHE A 218 1.56 -11.53 -5.09
N SER A 219 1.51 -12.54 -4.23
CA SER A 219 0.29 -13.27 -3.93
C SER A 219 -0.06 -13.19 -2.46
N VAL A 220 -1.35 -13.12 -2.18
CA VAL A 220 -1.91 -13.19 -0.83
C VAL A 220 -3.06 -14.18 -0.86
N GLU A 221 -3.14 -15.03 0.15
CA GLU A 221 -4.23 -15.99 0.31
C GLU A 221 -5.26 -15.41 1.30
N GLU A 222 -6.51 -15.90 1.23
CA GLU A 222 -7.57 -15.54 2.18
C GLU A 222 -7.96 -14.04 2.21
N PHE A 223 -7.75 -13.30 1.12
CA PHE A 223 -8.05 -11.86 1.05
C PHE A 223 -9.55 -11.54 1.20
N LEU A 224 -10.40 -12.37 0.60
CA LEU A 224 -11.86 -12.33 0.78
C LEU A 224 -12.32 -13.48 1.66
N ARG A 225 -13.47 -13.30 2.31
CA ARG A 225 -14.22 -14.40 2.93
C ARG A 225 -15.31 -14.91 1.97
N ASP A 226 -15.80 -16.12 2.22
CA ASP A 226 -16.83 -16.73 1.37
C ASP A 226 -18.16 -15.95 1.39
N ASP A 227 -18.58 -15.41 2.55
CA ASP A 227 -19.76 -14.57 2.68
C ASP A 227 -19.66 -13.28 1.86
N GLU A 228 -18.46 -12.70 1.78
CA GLU A 228 -18.20 -11.51 0.96
C GLU A 228 -18.29 -11.83 -0.53
N ILE A 229 -17.76 -12.98 -0.94
CA ILE A 229 -17.85 -13.46 -2.33
C ILE A 229 -19.30 -13.66 -2.73
N ASP A 230 -20.11 -14.30 -1.90
CA ASP A 230 -21.53 -14.55 -2.19
C ASP A 230 -22.29 -13.22 -2.40
N ILE A 231 -22.00 -12.22 -1.58
CA ILE A 231 -22.61 -10.87 -1.70
C ILE A 231 -22.17 -10.18 -3.00
N ILE A 232 -20.87 -10.21 -3.34
CA ILE A 232 -20.37 -9.62 -4.59
C ILE A 232 -21.10 -10.25 -5.78
N LEU A 233 -21.17 -11.59 -5.82
CA LEU A 233 -21.80 -12.32 -6.91
C LEU A 233 -23.31 -12.06 -6.98
N GLN A 234 -24.00 -11.99 -5.85
CA GLN A 234 -25.42 -11.64 -5.81
C GLN A 234 -25.68 -10.26 -6.42
N LEU A 235 -24.82 -9.29 -6.13
CA LEU A 235 -24.96 -7.92 -6.64
C LEU A 235 -24.56 -7.79 -8.11
N SER A 236 -23.63 -8.61 -8.61
CA SER A 236 -23.05 -8.41 -9.94
C SER A 236 -23.64 -9.31 -11.03
N MET A 237 -23.95 -10.58 -10.71
CA MET A 237 -24.27 -11.60 -11.71
C MET A 237 -25.45 -11.25 -12.64
N PRO A 238 -26.55 -10.63 -12.15
CA PRO A 238 -27.67 -10.23 -13.02
C PRO A 238 -27.34 -9.11 -14.01
N HIS A 239 -26.22 -8.40 -13.82
CA HIS A 239 -25.87 -7.19 -14.57
C HIS A 239 -24.63 -7.36 -15.46
N LEU A 240 -24.06 -8.57 -15.52
CA LEU A 240 -22.91 -8.86 -16.36
C LEU A 240 -23.22 -8.62 -17.85
N ALA A 241 -22.38 -7.83 -18.50
CA ALA A 241 -22.44 -7.52 -19.93
C ALA A 241 -21.09 -7.78 -20.61
N PRO A 242 -21.00 -7.90 -21.95
CA PRO A 242 -19.72 -8.07 -22.65
C PRO A 242 -18.68 -7.02 -22.22
N SER A 243 -17.46 -7.46 -21.92
CA SER A 243 -16.40 -6.58 -21.42
C SER A 243 -15.89 -5.61 -22.49
N GLY A 244 -15.61 -4.36 -22.10
CA GLY A 244 -14.92 -3.38 -22.93
C GLY A 244 -13.39 -3.41 -22.79
N VAL A 245 -12.72 -2.66 -23.66
CA VAL A 245 -11.29 -2.32 -23.62
C VAL A 245 -11.11 -0.84 -23.95
N THR A 246 -10.09 -0.18 -23.39
CA THR A 246 -9.68 1.14 -23.87
C THR A 246 -8.91 0.97 -25.18
N LEU A 247 -9.40 1.60 -26.25
CA LEU A 247 -8.83 1.46 -27.59
C LEU A 247 -7.62 2.39 -27.73
N GLN A 248 -6.55 1.86 -28.32
CA GLN A 248 -5.36 2.63 -28.70
C GLN A 248 -5.56 3.25 -30.08
N ASP A 249 -4.71 4.23 -30.42
CA ASP A 249 -4.72 4.88 -31.74
C ASP A 249 -4.69 3.82 -32.87
N GLY A 250 -5.65 3.89 -33.80
CA GLY A 250 -5.78 2.95 -34.94
C GLY A 250 -6.61 1.70 -34.67
N HIS A 251 -7.21 1.56 -33.48
CA HIS A 251 -8.07 0.44 -33.09
C HIS A 251 -9.56 0.83 -32.91
N GLU A 252 -9.94 2.06 -33.26
CA GLU A 252 -11.23 2.67 -32.96
C GLU A 252 -12.43 1.90 -33.55
N ASP A 253 -12.24 1.29 -34.72
CA ASP A 253 -13.28 0.55 -35.45
C ASP A 253 -13.33 -0.95 -35.11
N ARG A 254 -12.52 -1.42 -34.16
CA ARG A 254 -12.43 -2.85 -33.82
C ARG A 254 -13.24 -3.20 -32.58
N PRO A 255 -13.99 -4.33 -32.60
CA PRO A 255 -14.77 -4.73 -31.44
C PRO A 255 -13.86 -5.23 -30.31
N ALA A 256 -14.21 -4.90 -29.06
CA ALA A 256 -13.48 -5.35 -27.87
C ALA A 256 -13.30 -6.89 -27.80
N THR A 257 -14.25 -7.63 -28.38
CA THR A 257 -14.24 -9.11 -28.47
C THR A 257 -13.06 -9.69 -29.22
N ASP A 258 -12.35 -8.89 -30.01
CA ASP A 258 -11.10 -9.32 -30.66
C ASP A 258 -10.00 -9.68 -29.64
N TRP A 259 -10.04 -9.04 -28.47
CA TRP A 259 -9.01 -9.14 -27.42
C TRP A 259 -9.54 -9.66 -26.09
N ARG A 260 -10.80 -9.35 -25.77
CA ARG A 260 -11.41 -9.68 -24.48
C ARG A 260 -12.79 -10.27 -24.68
N THR A 261 -12.96 -11.51 -24.25
CA THR A 261 -14.19 -12.28 -24.51
C THR A 261 -15.03 -12.53 -23.26
N SER A 262 -14.65 -11.96 -22.12
CA SER A 262 -15.38 -12.07 -20.85
C SER A 262 -16.65 -11.24 -20.78
N THR A 263 -17.39 -11.42 -19.69
CA THR A 263 -18.41 -10.47 -19.24
C THR A 263 -17.98 -9.76 -17.96
N THR A 264 -18.46 -8.54 -17.76
CA THR A 264 -18.08 -7.64 -16.68
C THR A 264 -19.27 -6.89 -16.11
N TYR A 265 -19.19 -6.56 -14.82
CA TYR A 265 -20.01 -5.54 -14.17
C TYR A 265 -19.14 -4.69 -13.25
N TRP A 266 -19.43 -3.39 -13.18
CA TRP A 266 -18.76 -2.46 -12.28
C TRP A 266 -19.60 -2.27 -11.03
N LEU A 267 -19.07 -2.72 -9.90
CA LEU A 267 -19.70 -2.65 -8.60
C LEU A 267 -19.13 -1.46 -7.83
N ASP A 268 -19.96 -0.43 -7.69
CA ASP A 268 -19.59 0.81 -7.00
C ASP A 268 -19.43 0.59 -5.49
N SER A 269 -18.48 1.29 -4.87
CA SER A 269 -18.23 1.24 -3.43
C SER A 269 -19.45 1.56 -2.58
N SER A 270 -20.32 2.46 -3.04
CA SER A 270 -21.56 2.83 -2.34
C SER A 270 -22.65 1.75 -2.39
N SER A 271 -22.50 0.74 -3.27
CA SER A 271 -23.53 -0.27 -3.52
C SER A 271 -23.82 -1.16 -2.30
N HIS A 272 -22.82 -1.43 -1.47
CA HIS A 272 -22.98 -2.31 -0.31
C HIS A 272 -21.83 -2.14 0.71
N PRO A 273 -22.08 -2.25 2.04
CA PRO A 273 -21.02 -2.14 3.06
C PRO A 273 -19.82 -3.09 2.86
N VAL A 274 -20.05 -4.31 2.37
CA VAL A 274 -18.98 -5.26 2.04
C VAL A 274 -18.01 -4.69 0.99
N VAL A 275 -18.51 -3.95 0.00
CA VAL A 275 -17.65 -3.34 -1.02
C VAL A 275 -16.79 -2.24 -0.39
N GLN A 276 -17.36 -1.42 0.49
CA GLN A 276 -16.60 -0.41 1.25
C GLN A 276 -15.53 -1.04 2.16
N ASP A 277 -15.81 -2.22 2.71
CA ASP A 277 -14.85 -2.94 3.54
C ASP A 277 -13.70 -3.53 2.70
N ILE A 278 -13.97 -3.94 1.46
CA ILE A 278 -12.94 -4.32 0.48
C ILE A 278 -12.07 -3.12 0.09
N ASP A 279 -12.64 -1.92 -0.03
CA ASP A 279 -11.85 -0.71 -0.33
C ASP A 279 -10.84 -0.40 0.78
N LYS A 280 -11.29 -0.47 2.04
CA LYS A 280 -10.42 -0.30 3.23
C LYS A 280 -9.35 -1.38 3.27
N ARG A 281 -9.72 -2.65 3.05
CA ARG A 281 -8.78 -3.77 3.02
C ARG A 281 -7.76 -3.63 1.90
N THR A 282 -8.18 -3.15 0.73
CA THR A 282 -7.31 -2.86 -0.41
C THR A 282 -6.32 -1.76 -0.04
N ALA A 283 -6.79 -0.68 0.59
CA ALA A 283 -5.93 0.41 1.05
C ALA A 283 -4.89 -0.06 2.08
N ASP A 284 -5.30 -0.90 3.03
CA ASP A 284 -4.38 -1.48 4.02
C ASP A 284 -3.38 -2.44 3.38
N LEU A 285 -3.80 -3.23 2.37
CA LEU A 285 -2.95 -4.18 1.68
C LEU A 285 -1.85 -3.48 0.87
N VAL A 286 -2.21 -2.46 0.10
CA VAL A 286 -1.27 -1.80 -0.83
C VAL A 286 -0.67 -0.51 -0.28
N LYS A 287 -1.12 -0.06 0.90
CA LYS A 287 -0.70 1.16 1.60
C LYS A 287 -0.93 2.45 0.79
N VAL A 288 -1.98 2.47 -0.03
CA VAL A 288 -2.42 3.64 -0.82
C VAL A 288 -3.86 3.99 -0.47
N PRO A 289 -4.20 5.27 -0.24
CA PRO A 289 -5.55 5.67 0.18
C PRO A 289 -6.68 5.27 -0.78
N ILE A 290 -7.88 5.11 -0.24
CA ILE A 290 -9.10 4.74 -0.98
C ILE A 290 -9.40 5.71 -2.14
N SER A 291 -9.05 6.99 -2.00
CA SER A 291 -9.27 8.01 -3.05
C SER A 291 -8.53 7.74 -4.36
N HIS A 292 -7.59 6.79 -4.38
CA HIS A 292 -6.87 6.38 -5.58
C HIS A 292 -7.55 5.21 -6.32
N GLN A 293 -8.56 4.60 -5.73
CA GLN A 293 -9.08 3.32 -6.18
C GLN A 293 -10.26 3.51 -7.15
N GLU A 294 -10.34 2.63 -8.16
CA GLU A 294 -11.53 2.48 -8.99
C GLU A 294 -12.60 1.60 -8.31
N SER A 295 -13.83 1.67 -8.82
CA SER A 295 -14.89 0.73 -8.48
C SER A 295 -14.47 -0.71 -8.81
N VAL A 296 -15.06 -1.68 -8.11
CA VAL A 296 -14.72 -3.09 -8.31
C VAL A 296 -15.19 -3.54 -9.69
N GLN A 297 -14.29 -4.08 -10.50
CA GLN A 297 -14.63 -4.73 -11.75
C GLN A 297 -14.84 -6.23 -11.51
N VAL A 298 -16.09 -6.71 -11.52
CA VAL A 298 -16.42 -8.13 -11.42
C VAL A 298 -16.40 -8.78 -12.79
N LEU A 299 -15.75 -9.94 -12.91
CA LEU A 299 -15.46 -10.63 -14.16
C LEU A 299 -15.94 -12.07 -14.14
N ARG A 300 -16.49 -12.51 -15.27
CA ARG A 300 -16.82 -13.91 -15.54
C ARG A 300 -16.22 -14.35 -16.88
N TYR A 301 -15.46 -15.44 -16.82
CA TYR A 301 -14.96 -16.16 -17.99
C TYR A 301 -15.54 -17.57 -18.01
N GLU A 302 -16.26 -17.87 -19.08
CA GLU A 302 -16.71 -19.21 -19.47
C GLU A 302 -15.57 -20.01 -20.13
N PRO A 303 -15.73 -21.33 -20.32
CA PRO A 303 -14.78 -22.11 -21.09
C PRO A 303 -14.43 -21.44 -22.43
N THR A 304 -13.16 -21.48 -22.81
CA THR A 304 -12.53 -20.81 -23.97
C THR A 304 -12.40 -19.28 -23.89
N GLN A 305 -13.12 -18.60 -22.98
CA GLN A 305 -12.97 -17.15 -22.83
C GLN A 305 -11.62 -16.80 -22.21
N HIS A 306 -11.09 -15.66 -22.64
CA HIS A 306 -9.75 -15.18 -22.33
C HIS A 306 -9.69 -13.65 -22.39
N TYR A 307 -8.56 -13.11 -21.96
CA TYR A 307 -8.14 -11.74 -22.22
C TYR A 307 -6.69 -11.77 -22.70
N ASP A 308 -6.47 -11.32 -23.94
CA ASP A 308 -5.17 -11.16 -24.56
C ASP A 308 -4.19 -10.35 -23.68
N GLN A 309 -2.89 -10.50 -23.96
CA GLN A 309 -1.81 -9.77 -23.32
C GLN A 309 -2.03 -8.26 -23.43
N HIS A 310 -2.04 -7.57 -22.29
CA HIS A 310 -2.28 -6.14 -22.18
C HIS A 310 -1.52 -5.54 -21.00
N LEU A 311 -1.49 -4.21 -20.96
CA LEU A 311 -1.01 -3.41 -19.84
C LEU A 311 -2.20 -2.70 -19.22
N ASP A 312 -2.20 -2.59 -17.90
CA ASP A 312 -3.27 -1.88 -17.18
C ASP A 312 -3.06 -0.37 -17.17
N TYR A 313 -1.81 0.09 -17.30
CA TYR A 313 -1.50 1.50 -17.44
C TYR A 313 -1.71 2.00 -18.88
N PHE A 314 -2.02 3.28 -19.02
CA PHE A 314 -2.20 3.95 -20.30
C PHE A 314 -0.86 4.51 -20.80
N SER A 315 -0.36 4.01 -21.93
CA SER A 315 0.86 4.54 -22.56
C SER A 315 0.58 5.86 -23.27
N ALA A 316 1.26 6.94 -22.90
CA ALA A 316 1.15 8.23 -23.60
C ALA A 316 1.55 8.12 -25.09
N GLU A 317 2.52 7.25 -25.41
CA GLU A 317 2.96 7.02 -26.79
C GLU A 317 1.86 6.39 -27.66
N HIS A 318 1.10 5.44 -27.10
CA HIS A 318 0.02 4.75 -27.82
C HIS A 318 -1.29 5.58 -27.91
N HIS A 319 -1.35 6.72 -27.23
CA HIS A 319 -2.51 7.63 -27.21
C HIS A 319 -2.13 9.04 -27.68
N ARG A 320 -1.07 9.17 -28.48
CA ARG A 320 -0.49 10.46 -28.86
C ARG A 320 -1.46 11.34 -29.68
N HIS A 321 -2.45 10.75 -30.34
CA HIS A 321 -3.49 11.50 -31.07
C HIS A 321 -4.81 11.60 -30.31
N SER A 322 -4.83 11.19 -29.05
CA SER A 322 -6.00 11.19 -28.17
C SER A 322 -5.82 12.24 -27.06
N PRO A 323 -6.04 13.55 -27.34
CA PRO A 323 -5.71 14.63 -26.41
C PRO A 323 -6.46 14.53 -25.07
N ASP A 324 -7.70 14.06 -25.08
CA ASP A 324 -8.48 13.86 -23.85
C ASP A 324 -7.88 12.77 -22.97
N VAL A 325 -7.39 11.67 -23.56
CA VAL A 325 -6.69 10.61 -22.83
C VAL A 325 -5.39 11.15 -22.27
N LEU A 326 -4.56 11.84 -23.07
CA LEU A 326 -3.30 12.43 -22.61
C LEU A 326 -3.52 13.37 -21.43
N LYS A 327 -4.56 14.20 -21.47
CA LYS A 327 -4.89 15.09 -20.36
C LYS A 327 -5.35 14.31 -19.11
N MET A 328 -6.20 13.31 -19.27
CA MET A 328 -6.68 12.45 -18.17
C MET A 328 -5.52 11.76 -17.44
N ILE A 329 -4.53 11.29 -18.19
CA ILE A 329 -3.36 10.59 -17.64
C ILE A 329 -2.18 11.53 -17.34
N GLU A 330 -2.40 12.85 -17.45
CA GLU A 330 -1.37 13.88 -17.26
C GLU A 330 -0.07 13.54 -17.99
N TYR A 331 -0.22 13.21 -19.29
CA TYR A 331 0.86 12.81 -20.20
C TYR A 331 1.69 11.61 -19.71
N GLY A 332 1.08 10.73 -18.91
CA GLY A 332 1.65 9.50 -18.37
C GLY A 332 2.01 9.58 -16.89
N HIS A 333 1.97 10.77 -16.27
CA HIS A 333 2.32 10.98 -14.87
C HIS A 333 1.17 10.67 -13.88
N LYS A 334 -0.06 10.50 -14.37
CA LYS A 334 -1.21 9.97 -13.64
C LYS A 334 -1.67 8.67 -14.29
N ASN A 335 -1.58 7.54 -13.58
CA ASN A 335 -1.90 6.24 -14.18
C ASN A 335 -2.32 5.20 -13.15
N ARG A 336 -2.83 4.06 -13.65
CA ARG A 336 -3.04 2.84 -12.86
C ARG A 336 -1.68 2.27 -12.46
N MET A 337 -1.40 2.30 -11.17
CA MET A 337 -0.11 1.91 -10.59
C MET A 337 -0.13 0.49 -10.06
N ILE A 338 -1.22 0.09 -9.41
CA ILE A 338 -1.37 -1.21 -8.77
C ILE A 338 -2.65 -1.86 -9.27
N THR A 339 -2.56 -3.14 -9.56
CA THR A 339 -3.71 -3.98 -9.82
C THR A 339 -3.85 -5.02 -8.70
N VAL A 340 -5.00 -5.00 -8.04
CA VAL A 340 -5.38 -5.98 -7.02
C VAL A 340 -6.44 -6.89 -7.65
N PHE A 341 -6.00 -8.08 -8.07
CA PHE A 341 -6.81 -9.03 -8.83
C PHE A 341 -7.08 -10.29 -8.00
N TRP A 342 -8.34 -10.55 -7.62
CA TRP A 342 -8.71 -11.71 -6.82
C TRP A 342 -9.56 -12.71 -7.58
N TYR A 343 -9.51 -13.96 -7.13
CA TYR A 343 -10.33 -15.05 -7.66
C TYR A 343 -11.47 -15.39 -6.68
N MET A 344 -12.67 -15.52 -7.23
CA MET A 344 -13.91 -15.85 -6.50
C MET A 344 -14.40 -17.27 -6.80
N SER A 345 -13.72 -17.99 -7.70
CA SER A 345 -13.93 -19.42 -7.93
C SER A 345 -12.59 -20.15 -8.07
N ASP A 346 -12.60 -21.43 -7.75
CA ASP A 346 -11.57 -22.35 -8.20
C ASP A 346 -11.84 -22.72 -9.67
N VAL A 347 -10.77 -22.84 -10.46
CA VAL A 347 -10.84 -23.19 -11.88
C VAL A 347 -10.12 -24.52 -12.08
N ALA A 348 -10.79 -25.49 -12.69
CA ALA A 348 -10.28 -26.86 -12.79
C ALA A 348 -9.08 -26.96 -13.75
N ALA A 349 -9.10 -26.18 -14.85
CA ALA A 349 -8.00 -26.12 -15.83
C ALA A 349 -8.00 -24.78 -16.58
N GLY A 350 -6.82 -24.30 -16.97
CA GLY A 350 -6.65 -23.00 -17.64
C GLY A 350 -6.89 -21.80 -16.72
N GLY A 351 -7.26 -20.65 -17.28
CA GLY A 351 -7.70 -19.47 -16.52
C GLY A 351 -6.61 -18.68 -15.78
N HIS A 352 -5.34 -19.07 -15.90
CA HIS A 352 -4.21 -18.43 -15.24
C HIS A 352 -4.15 -16.92 -15.52
N THR A 353 -3.66 -16.15 -14.55
CA THR A 353 -3.13 -14.80 -14.80
C THR A 353 -1.66 -14.97 -15.17
N ASN A 354 -1.31 -14.70 -16.43
CA ASN A 354 0.04 -14.92 -16.96
C ASN A 354 0.76 -13.59 -17.16
N PHE A 355 2.01 -13.51 -16.73
CA PHE A 355 2.96 -12.42 -16.95
C PHE A 355 4.03 -12.91 -17.93
N ALA A 356 3.75 -12.81 -19.23
CA ALA A 356 4.57 -13.43 -20.27
C ALA A 356 6.02 -12.90 -20.31
N ARG A 357 6.23 -11.66 -19.84
CA ARG A 357 7.54 -11.00 -19.85
C ARG A 357 8.29 -11.11 -18.53
N ALA A 358 7.78 -11.92 -17.59
CA ALA A 358 8.41 -12.05 -16.28
C ALA A 358 9.88 -12.48 -16.37
N GLY A 359 10.74 -11.93 -15.53
CA GLY A 359 12.19 -12.12 -15.56
C GLY A 359 12.91 -11.41 -16.71
N GLY A 360 12.26 -10.46 -17.38
CA GLY A 360 12.84 -9.73 -18.52
C GLY A 360 12.77 -10.49 -19.85
N LEU A 361 11.86 -11.46 -19.96
CA LEU A 361 11.64 -12.21 -21.19
C LEU A 361 11.16 -11.29 -22.34
N PRO A 362 11.49 -11.65 -23.60
CA PRO A 362 11.00 -10.92 -24.76
C PRO A 362 9.47 -10.99 -24.85
N PRO A 363 8.85 -10.08 -25.63
CA PRO A 363 7.41 -10.15 -25.91
C PRO A 363 7.00 -11.55 -26.41
N PRO A 364 5.80 -12.04 -26.04
CA PRO A 364 5.33 -13.35 -26.46
C PRO A 364 5.10 -13.41 -27.97
N ARG A 365 5.12 -14.62 -28.54
CA ARG A 365 4.93 -14.84 -29.99
C ARG A 365 3.56 -14.40 -30.49
N SER A 366 2.57 -14.41 -29.60
CA SER A 366 1.20 -13.99 -29.85
C SER A 366 0.64 -13.36 -28.58
N ASN A 367 -0.29 -12.41 -28.72
CA ASN A 367 -0.99 -11.82 -27.59
C ASN A 367 -1.90 -12.83 -26.86
N LYS A 368 -2.08 -14.04 -27.37
CA LYS A 368 -2.83 -15.12 -26.69
C LYS A 368 -1.94 -16.14 -26.00
N ASP A 369 -0.62 -16.03 -26.18
CA ASP A 369 0.33 -16.99 -25.67
C ASP A 369 0.52 -16.81 -24.16
N CYS A 370 0.29 -17.89 -23.43
CA CYS A 370 0.45 -18.01 -21.98
C CYS A 370 1.52 -19.03 -21.59
N THR A 371 2.33 -19.50 -22.54
CA THR A 371 3.26 -20.62 -22.33
C THR A 371 4.61 -20.20 -21.76
N GLN A 372 4.90 -18.89 -21.69
CA GLN A 372 6.13 -18.32 -21.16
C GLN A 372 5.88 -17.42 -19.96
N GLY A 373 6.95 -17.10 -19.23
CA GLY A 373 6.92 -16.22 -18.07
C GLY A 373 6.30 -16.87 -16.83
N THR A 374 5.71 -16.05 -15.97
CA THR A 374 5.19 -16.47 -14.67
C THR A 374 3.66 -16.51 -14.73
N SER A 375 3.07 -17.61 -14.29
CA SER A 375 1.61 -17.80 -14.28
C SER A 375 1.11 -18.04 -12.86
N VAL A 376 0.03 -17.36 -12.49
CA VAL A 376 -0.67 -17.60 -11.22
C VAL A 376 -1.99 -18.30 -11.52
N ALA A 377 -2.17 -19.48 -10.92
CA ALA A 377 -3.38 -20.27 -11.09
C ALA A 377 -4.55 -19.64 -10.29
N PRO A 378 -5.78 -19.65 -10.83
CA PRO A 378 -6.96 -19.22 -10.08
C PRO A 378 -7.19 -20.15 -8.89
N LYS A 379 -7.28 -19.55 -7.70
CA LYS A 379 -7.65 -20.24 -6.48
C LYS A 379 -8.59 -19.33 -5.71
N LYS A 380 -9.76 -19.83 -5.31
CA LYS A 380 -10.76 -19.03 -4.60
C LYS A 380 -10.10 -18.33 -3.41
N ARG A 381 -10.43 -17.05 -3.20
CA ARG A 381 -9.95 -16.17 -2.12
C ARG A 381 -8.48 -15.76 -2.22
N LYS A 382 -7.72 -16.27 -3.19
CA LYS A 382 -6.40 -15.77 -3.54
C LYS A 382 -6.50 -14.44 -4.28
N VAL A 383 -5.55 -13.56 -4.01
CA VAL A 383 -5.33 -12.31 -4.74
C VAL A 383 -3.91 -12.27 -5.28
N VAL A 384 -3.77 -11.66 -6.46
CA VAL A 384 -2.51 -11.28 -7.09
C VAL A 384 -2.45 -9.76 -7.05
N VAL A 385 -1.39 -9.23 -6.45
CA VAL A 385 -1.10 -7.80 -6.45
C VAL A 385 0.10 -7.58 -7.35
N PHE A 386 -0.05 -6.79 -8.40
CA PHE A 386 1.07 -6.47 -9.28
C PHE A 386 1.12 -4.99 -9.59
N TYR A 387 2.33 -4.51 -9.87
CA TYR A 387 2.60 -3.11 -10.12
C TYR A 387 2.79 -2.87 -11.61
N SER A 388 2.02 -1.93 -12.15
CA SER A 388 2.08 -1.47 -13.53
C SER A 388 3.00 -0.28 -13.73
N MET A 389 3.54 0.27 -12.64
CA MET A 389 4.52 1.35 -12.65
C MET A 389 5.69 1.02 -11.72
N LEU A 390 6.87 1.52 -12.07
CA LEU A 390 8.08 1.44 -11.28
C LEU A 390 8.07 2.50 -10.15
N PRO A 391 8.89 2.31 -9.10
CA PRO A 391 9.05 3.29 -8.01
C PRO A 391 9.39 4.72 -8.43
N ASN A 392 9.98 4.93 -9.60
CA ASN A 392 10.27 6.26 -10.15
C ASN A 392 9.07 6.94 -10.86
N GLY A 393 7.93 6.25 -10.96
CA GLY A 393 6.72 6.74 -11.61
C GLY A 393 6.63 6.50 -13.12
N GLU A 394 7.53 5.72 -13.70
CA GLU A 394 7.41 5.27 -15.10
C GLU A 394 6.51 4.02 -15.18
N GLY A 395 5.76 3.86 -16.29
CA GLY A 395 5.06 2.60 -16.57
C GLY A 395 6.05 1.44 -16.73
N ASP A 396 5.70 0.25 -16.24
CA ASP A 396 6.52 -0.97 -16.35
C ASP A 396 6.02 -1.86 -17.51
N PRO A 397 6.72 -1.92 -18.66
CA PRO A 397 6.34 -2.77 -19.78
C PRO A 397 6.46 -4.27 -19.48
N MET A 398 7.14 -4.66 -18.39
CA MET A 398 7.21 -6.05 -17.94
C MET A 398 5.92 -6.50 -17.27
N SER A 399 5.07 -5.56 -16.84
CA SER A 399 3.72 -5.83 -16.31
C SER A 399 2.71 -6.33 -17.35
N LEU A 400 3.16 -6.59 -18.58
CA LEU A 400 2.36 -7.21 -19.63
C LEU A 400 1.80 -8.54 -19.12
N HIS A 401 0.48 -8.64 -19.11
CA HIS A 401 -0.21 -9.79 -18.55
C HIS A 401 -1.48 -10.15 -19.32
N ALA A 402 -1.95 -11.38 -19.13
CA ALA A 402 -3.12 -11.93 -19.77
C ALA A 402 -3.99 -12.73 -18.80
N GLY A 403 -5.28 -12.86 -19.14
CA GLY A 403 -6.16 -13.88 -18.61
C GLY A 403 -6.20 -15.05 -19.58
N CYS A 404 -5.45 -16.12 -19.29
CA CYS A 404 -5.38 -17.30 -20.16
C CYS A 404 -6.76 -17.96 -20.32
N ALA A 405 -6.96 -18.64 -21.44
CA ALA A 405 -8.21 -19.32 -21.73
C ALA A 405 -8.61 -20.28 -20.60
N VAL A 406 -9.88 -20.23 -20.19
CA VAL A 406 -10.44 -21.21 -19.27
C VAL A 406 -10.64 -22.53 -20.02
N GLU A 407 -10.09 -23.63 -19.51
CA GLU A 407 -10.20 -24.95 -20.14
C GLU A 407 -11.24 -25.82 -19.42
N GLY A 408 -11.41 -25.62 -18.11
CA GLY A 408 -12.39 -26.35 -17.31
C GLY A 408 -12.97 -25.51 -16.17
N GLY A 409 -14.30 -25.43 -16.11
CA GLY A 409 -15.04 -24.68 -15.08
C GLY A 409 -15.40 -23.25 -15.52
N ILE A 410 -15.67 -22.39 -14.54
CA ILE A 410 -15.98 -20.96 -14.74
C ILE A 410 -15.04 -20.16 -13.84
N LYS A 411 -14.34 -19.18 -14.41
CA LYS A 411 -13.51 -18.24 -13.65
C LYS A 411 -14.34 -17.02 -13.28
N LEU A 412 -14.60 -16.86 -11.99
CA LEU A 412 -15.14 -15.65 -11.40
C LEU A 412 -13.98 -14.91 -10.74
N SER A 413 -13.81 -13.63 -11.09
CA SER A 413 -12.72 -12.81 -10.59
C SER A 413 -13.20 -11.40 -10.31
N GLY A 414 -12.46 -10.68 -9.47
CA GLY A 414 -12.64 -9.25 -9.30
C GLY A 414 -11.32 -8.54 -9.45
N ASN A 415 -11.39 -7.31 -9.94
CA ASN A 415 -10.25 -6.48 -10.19
C ASN A 415 -10.48 -5.09 -9.59
N LYS A 416 -9.46 -4.55 -8.93
CA LYS A 416 -9.45 -3.18 -8.44
C LYS A 416 -8.15 -2.50 -8.81
N TRP A 417 -8.28 -1.44 -9.60
CA TRP A 417 -7.15 -0.60 -9.99
C TRP A 417 -6.94 0.52 -8.99
N VAL A 418 -5.67 0.76 -8.65
CA VAL A 418 -5.24 1.83 -7.76
C VAL A 418 -4.30 2.75 -8.52
N TRP A 419 -4.65 4.02 -8.60
CA TRP A 419 -3.89 5.03 -9.32
C TRP A 419 -2.72 5.56 -8.48
N ASN A 420 -1.67 6.05 -9.13
CA ASN A 420 -0.58 6.73 -8.41
C ASN A 420 -1.02 8.10 -7.87
N LYS A 421 -2.14 8.66 -8.31
CA LYS A 421 -2.73 9.92 -7.81
C LYS A 421 -4.20 9.73 -7.43
N PRO A 422 -4.75 10.57 -6.55
CA PRO A 422 -6.18 10.56 -6.27
C PRO A 422 -7.00 10.71 -7.54
N ARG A 423 -8.09 9.97 -7.63
CA ARG A 423 -9.10 10.15 -8.67
C ARG A 423 -10.05 11.28 -8.26
N SER A 424 -10.49 12.07 -9.23
CA SER A 424 -11.58 13.01 -9.04
C SER A 424 -12.92 12.26 -9.09
N GLU A 425 -13.99 12.79 -8.48
CA GLU A 425 -15.34 12.21 -8.62
C GLU A 425 -15.84 12.19 -10.07
N SER A 426 -15.20 12.96 -10.96
CA SER A 426 -15.50 13.03 -12.40
C SER A 426 -14.62 12.14 -13.28
N ASP A 427 -13.63 11.43 -12.71
CA ASP A 427 -12.78 10.46 -13.41
C ASP A 427 -13.45 9.08 -13.43
#